data_AF-A0A7D3XVX5-F1
#
_entry.id   AF-A0A7D3XVX5-F1
#
_cell.length_a   1.000
_cell.length_b   1.000
_cell.length_c   1.000
_cell.angle_alpha   90.00
_cell.angle_beta   90.00
_cell.angle_gamma   90.00
#
_symmetry.space_group_name_H-M   'P 1'
#
loop_
_entity.id
_entity.type
_entity.pdbx_description
1 polymer ?
#
loop_
_entity_poly.entity_id
_entity_poly.type
_entity_poly.pdbx_seq_one_letter_code
_entity_poly.pdbx_strand_id
1 'polypeptide(L)'
;MAKNKFSERKLILFTLGIIILSGIVRLISYSVGVWMFYLSFSPFIFYRLIYYLRNRGKLSKSDKYRRYTMMVIMLTIVLKVLGFQDGEFILLFVLGIDYLIIVQNPRKVNG
;
A
#
# COMPACT_ATOMS: atom_id res chain seq x y z
N MET A 1 -13.96 -5.88 -25.25
CA MET A 1 -13.67 -6.86 -24.18
C MET A 1 -12.91 -6.18 -23.04
N ALA A 2 -13.63 -5.75 -22.01
CA ALA A 2 -13.07 -5.09 -20.82
C ALA A 2 -12.35 -6.13 -19.95
N LYS A 3 -11.10 -6.42 -20.28
CA LYS A 3 -10.32 -7.47 -19.63
C LYS A 3 -9.94 -7.04 -18.20
N ASN A 4 -10.61 -7.65 -17.22
CA ASN A 4 -10.33 -7.74 -15.78
C ASN A 4 -8.87 -7.42 -15.35
N LYS A 5 -8.52 -6.14 -15.28
CA LYS A 5 -7.32 -5.68 -14.56
C LYS A 5 -7.78 -5.12 -13.23
N PHE A 6 -7.43 -5.80 -12.14
CA PHE A 6 -7.65 -5.33 -10.78
C PHE A 6 -7.21 -3.86 -10.68
N SER A 7 -8.18 -2.95 -10.51
CA SER A 7 -7.90 -1.50 -10.47
C SER A 7 -7.14 -1.21 -9.20
N GLU A 8 -6.04 -0.47 -9.27
CA GLU A 8 -5.19 -0.17 -8.11
C GLU A 8 -5.98 0.53 -7.00
N ARG A 9 -7.07 1.23 -7.35
CA ARG A 9 -8.04 1.78 -6.39
C ARG A 9 -8.68 0.69 -5.53
N LYS A 10 -9.07 -0.44 -6.14
CA LYS A 10 -9.63 -1.60 -5.42
C LYS A 10 -8.60 -2.21 -4.48
N LEU A 11 -7.32 -2.22 -4.85
CA LEU A 11 -6.24 -2.71 -3.97
C LEU A 11 -6.10 -1.82 -2.72
N ILE A 12 -6.12 -0.50 -2.87
CA ILE A 12 -6.07 0.43 -1.72
C ILE A 12 -7.33 0.28 -0.85
N LEU A 13 -8.52 0.21 -1.46
CA LEU A 13 -9.76 0.00 -0.71
C LEU A 13 -9.76 -1.33 0.05
N PHE A 14 -9.21 -2.38 -0.55
CA PHE A 14 -9.02 -3.66 0.10
C PHE A 14 -8.06 -3.56 1.30
N THR A 15 -6.93 -2.88 1.13
CA THR A 15 -5.99 -2.61 2.23
C THR A 15 -6.66 -1.80 3.35
N LEU A 16 -7.44 -0.77 3.03
CA LEU A 16 -8.22 -0.01 4.00
C LEU A 16 -9.23 -0.89 4.75
N GLY A 17 -9.92 -1.80 4.06
CA GLY A 17 -10.82 -2.76 4.70
C GLY A 17 -10.12 -3.63 5.74
N ILE A 18 -8.93 -4.15 5.42
CA ILE A 18 -8.13 -4.94 6.37
C ILE A 18 -7.63 -4.07 7.53
N ILE A 19 -7.24 -2.80 7.27
CA ILE A 19 -6.83 -1.84 8.30
C ILE A 19 -7.98 -1.57 9.30
N ILE A 20 -9.20 -1.40 8.80
CA ILE A 20 -10.36 -1.19 9.67
C ILE A 20 -10.60 -2.44 10.51
N LEU A 21 -10.52 -3.62 9.90
CA LEU A 21 -10.66 -4.90 10.61
C LEU A 21 -9.57 -5.06 11.69
N SER A 22 -8.31 -4.70 11.40
CA SER A 22 -7.24 -4.76 12.39
C SER A 22 -7.47 -3.77 13.54
N GLY A 23 -8.04 -2.60 13.25
CA GLY A 23 -8.50 -1.65 14.26
C GLY A 23 -9.55 -2.24 15.19
N ILE A 24 -10.53 -2.98 14.65
CA ILE A 24 -11.54 -3.69 15.46
C ILE A 24 -10.89 -4.77 16.32
N VAL A 25 -9.99 -5.58 15.74
CA VAL A 25 -9.26 -6.63 16.49
C VAL A 25 -8.43 -6.02 17.61
N ARG A 26 -7.88 -4.82 17.42
CA ARG A 26 -7.11 -4.10 18.44
C ARG A 26 -7.92 -3.78 19.69
N LEU A 27 -9.23 -3.58 19.56
CA LEU A 27 -10.13 -3.37 20.71
C LEU A 27 -10.23 -4.61 21.60
N ILE A 28 -10.06 -5.80 21.02
CA ILE A 28 -10.11 -7.09 21.72
C ILE A 28 -8.70 -7.49 22.19
N SER A 29 -7.71 -7.34 21.32
CA SER A 29 -6.31 -7.67 21.59
C SER A 29 -5.39 -6.68 20.93
N TYR A 30 -4.80 -5.80 21.73
CA TYR A 30 -3.93 -4.73 21.25
C TYR A 30 -2.75 -5.27 20.43
N SER A 31 -1.99 -6.21 20.98
CA SER A 31 -0.81 -6.77 20.32
C SER A 31 -1.14 -7.42 18.99
N VAL A 32 -2.23 -8.19 18.91
CA VAL A 32 -2.65 -8.85 17.67
C VAL A 32 -3.13 -7.81 16.64
N GLY A 33 -3.92 -6.82 17.07
CA GLY A 33 -4.40 -5.75 16.20
C GLY A 33 -3.27 -4.94 15.58
N VAL A 34 -2.22 -4.64 16.35
CA VAL A 34 -1.01 -3.96 15.86
C VAL A 34 -0.32 -4.81 14.78
N TRP A 35 -0.03 -6.09 15.05
CA TRP A 35 0.59 -6.95 14.03
C TRP A 35 -0.26 -7.11 12.77
N MET A 36 -1.57 -7.27 12.93
CA MET A 36 -2.52 -7.31 11.81
C MET A 36 -2.52 -6.01 11.00
N PHE A 37 -2.38 -4.86 11.65
CA PHE A 37 -2.27 -3.57 10.97
C PHE A 37 -1.03 -3.51 10.07
N TYR A 38 0.14 -3.94 10.53
CA TYR A 38 1.33 -3.93 9.66
C TYR A 38 1.22 -4.98 8.54
N LEU A 39 0.63 -6.14 8.84
CA LEU A 39 0.41 -7.20 7.84
C LEU A 39 -0.59 -6.81 6.74
N SER A 40 -1.53 -5.90 7.00
CA SER A 40 -2.51 -5.45 6.01
C SER A 40 -1.87 -4.78 4.79
N PHE A 41 -0.66 -4.25 4.94
CA PHE A 41 0.11 -3.63 3.85
C PHE A 41 0.82 -4.66 2.96
N SER A 42 0.94 -5.93 3.39
CA SER A 42 1.66 -6.96 2.64
C SER A 42 1.08 -7.16 1.22
N PRO A 43 -0.24 -7.36 1.02
CA PRO A 43 -0.81 -7.53 -0.31
C PRO A 43 -0.53 -6.33 -1.23
N PHE A 44 -0.56 -5.11 -0.66
CA PHE A 44 -0.26 -3.88 -1.38
C PHE A 44 1.21 -3.84 -1.86
N ILE A 45 2.15 -4.18 -0.96
CA ILE A 45 3.59 -4.22 -1.26
C ILE A 45 3.88 -5.29 -2.31
N PHE A 46 3.38 -6.52 -2.13
CA PHE A 46 3.63 -7.62 -3.06
C PHE A 46 3.12 -7.31 -4.46
N TYR A 47 1.89 -6.82 -4.59
CA TYR A 47 1.32 -6.46 -5.89
C TYR A 47 2.19 -5.41 -6.61
N ARG A 48 2.63 -4.37 -5.89
CA ARG A 48 3.48 -3.32 -6.45
C ARG A 48 4.88 -3.79 -6.80
N LEU A 49 5.48 -4.61 -5.96
CA LEU A 49 6.80 -5.18 -6.21
C LEU A 49 6.77 -5.98 -7.52
N ILE A 50 5.80 -6.88 -7.68
CA ILE A 50 5.62 -7.69 -8.89
C ILE A 50 5.41 -6.79 -10.11
N TYR A 51 4.57 -5.76 -9.99
CA TYR A 51 4.36 -4.81 -11.08
C TYR A 51 5.67 -4.12 -11.50
N TYR A 52 6.44 -3.58 -10.55
CA TYR A 52 7.68 -2.88 -10.85
C TYR A 52 8.77 -3.81 -11.38
N LEU A 53 8.84 -5.06 -10.90
CA LEU A 53 9.75 -6.07 -11.44
C LEU A 53 9.42 -6.41 -12.90
N ARG A 54 8.12 -6.52 -13.24
CA ARG A 54 7.68 -6.85 -14.59
C ARG A 54 7.78 -5.68 -15.58
N ASN A 55 7.68 -4.43 -15.11
CA ASN A 55 7.54 -3.24 -15.95
C ASN A 55 8.74 -2.27 -15.88
N ARG A 56 9.93 -2.73 -15.46
CA ARG A 56 11.13 -1.89 -15.21
C ARG A 56 11.48 -0.89 -16.33
N GLY A 57 11.20 -1.21 -17.60
CA GLY A 57 11.51 -0.35 -18.76
C GLY A 57 10.39 0.57 -19.25
N LYS A 58 9.17 0.52 -18.67
CA LYS A 58 7.99 1.28 -19.14
C LYS A 58 7.32 2.10 -18.03
N LEU A 59 8.11 2.63 -17.10
CA LEU A 59 7.60 3.38 -15.95
C LEU A 59 7.37 4.85 -16.31
N SER A 60 6.16 5.35 -16.05
CA SER A 60 5.85 6.76 -16.19
C SER A 60 6.48 7.59 -15.06
N LYS A 61 6.49 8.93 -15.19
CA LYS A 61 6.89 9.83 -14.09
C LYS A 61 6.02 9.60 -12.83
N SER A 62 4.72 9.36 -12.99
CA SER A 62 3.80 9.03 -11.89
C SER A 62 4.19 7.73 -11.16
N ASP A 63 4.66 6.72 -11.91
CA ASP A 63 5.10 5.45 -11.32
C ASP A 63 6.34 5.60 -10.43
N LYS A 64 7.18 6.62 -10.64
CA LYS A 64 8.31 6.94 -9.75
C LYS A 64 7.82 7.43 -8.38
N TYR A 65 6.85 8.35 -8.35
CA TYR A 65 6.26 8.83 -7.09
C TYR A 65 5.60 7.69 -6.30
N ARG A 66 4.87 6.82 -6.99
CA ARG A 66 4.28 5.61 -6.41
C ARG A 66 5.32 4.60 -5.90
N ARG A 67 6.51 4.59 -6.49
CA ARG A 67 7.62 3.75 -6.01
C ARG A 67 8.19 4.31 -4.70
N TYR A 68 8.29 5.63 -4.59
CA TYR A 68 8.71 6.28 -3.35
C TYR A 68 7.73 6.03 -2.21
N THR A 69 6.42 6.15 -2.43
CA THR A 69 5.41 5.82 -1.40
C THR A 69 5.52 4.38 -0.93
N MET A 70 5.70 3.43 -1.86
CA MET A 70 5.95 2.02 -1.53
C MET A 70 7.23 1.81 -0.71
N MET A 71 8.33 2.49 -1.08
CA MET A 71 9.59 2.42 -0.33
C MET A 71 9.45 2.97 1.09
N VAL A 72 8.74 4.09 1.28
CA VAL A 72 8.48 4.66 2.60
C VAL A 72 7.62 3.71 3.44
N ILE A 73 6.60 3.08 2.86
CA ILE A 73 5.79 2.05 3.54
C ILE A 73 6.68 0.89 4.01
N MET A 74 7.51 0.34 3.11
CA MET A 74 8.42 -0.75 3.47
C MET A 74 9.41 -0.35 4.56
N LEU A 75 10.01 0.84 4.45
CA LEU A 75 10.94 1.36 5.44
C LEU A 75 10.28 1.49 6.82
N THR A 76 9.05 2.02 6.85
CA THR A 76 8.30 2.21 8.10
C THR A 76 7.96 0.87 8.76
N ILE A 77 7.61 -0.15 7.98
CA ILE A 77 7.36 -1.52 8.49
C ILE A 77 8.67 -2.11 9.05
N VAL A 78 9.80 -1.96 8.34
CA VAL A 78 11.10 -2.46 8.81
C VAL A 78 11.52 -1.78 10.11
N LEU A 79 11.38 -0.46 10.20
CA LEU A 79 11.67 0.30 11.43
C LEU A 79 10.81 -0.15 12.61
N LYS A 80 9.53 -0.48 12.37
CA LYS A 80 8.68 -1.06 13.40
C LYS A 80 9.18 -2.41 13.88
N VAL A 81 9.52 -3.31 12.96
CA VAL A 81 10.01 -4.67 13.28
C VAL A 81 11.31 -4.62 14.08
N LEU A 82 12.19 -3.67 13.77
CA LEU A 82 13.42 -3.43 14.51
C LEU A 82 13.20 -2.71 15.86
N GLY A 83 11.96 -2.35 16.21
CA GLY A 83 11.64 -1.69 17.48
C GLY A 83 11.97 -0.20 17.55
N PHE A 84 12.30 0.44 16.42
CA PHE A 84 12.70 1.85 16.41
C PHE A 84 11.52 2.83 16.51
N GLN A 85 10.36 2.52 15.91
CA GLN A 85 9.25 3.48 15.86
C GLN A 85 7.87 2.85 15.65
N ASP A 86 6.86 3.42 16.31
CA ASP A 86 5.44 3.24 15.99
C ASP A 86 5.03 4.10 14.80
N GLY A 87 5.15 3.53 13.60
CA GLY A 87 4.90 4.21 12.32
C GLY A 87 3.48 4.12 11.77
N GLU A 88 2.47 3.73 12.57
CA GLU A 88 1.11 3.44 12.08
C GLU A 88 0.46 4.65 11.38
N PHE A 89 0.57 5.83 11.98
CA PHE A 89 0.06 7.07 11.39
C PHE A 89 0.76 7.43 10.09
N ILE A 90 2.08 7.25 10.02
CA ILE A 90 2.88 7.49 8.81
C ILE A 90 2.41 6.54 7.69
N LEU A 91 2.15 5.27 8.01
CA LEU A 91 1.64 4.30 7.04
C LEU A 91 0.28 4.70 6.46
N LEU A 92 -0.65 5.16 7.29
CA LEU A 92 -1.95 5.68 6.84
C LEU A 92 -1.78 6.91 5.96
N PHE A 93 -0.93 7.84 6.38
CA PHE A 93 -0.67 9.08 5.65
C PHE A 93 -0.07 8.81 4.26
N VAL A 94 0.92 7.93 4.19
CA VAL A 94 1.56 7.56 2.92
C VAL A 94 0.60 6.79 2.01
N LEU A 95 -0.26 5.94 2.57
CA LEU A 95 -1.32 5.27 1.80
C LEU A 95 -2.32 6.28 1.21
N GLY A 96 -2.66 7.33 1.98
CA GLY A 96 -3.50 8.44 1.51
C GLY A 96 -2.85 9.23 0.38
N ILE A 97 -1.57 9.62 0.51
CA ILE A 97 -0.80 10.26 -0.56
C ILE A 97 -0.80 9.37 -1.81
N ASP A 98 -0.55 8.08 -1.63
CA ASP A 98 -0.51 7.13 -2.72
C ASP A 98 -1.85 7.04 -3.46
N TYR A 99 -2.96 7.01 -2.73
CA TYR A 99 -4.30 7.08 -3.29
C TYR A 99 -4.50 8.35 -4.13
N LEU A 100 -4.09 9.52 -3.63
CA LEU A 100 -4.19 10.78 -4.36
C LEU A 100 -3.39 10.75 -5.67
N ILE A 101 -2.17 10.19 -5.66
CA ILE A 101 -1.36 10.03 -6.87
C ILE A 101 -2.08 9.12 -7.88
N ILE A 102 -2.76 8.07 -7.42
CA ILE A 102 -3.53 7.17 -8.29
C ILE A 102 -4.74 7.86 -8.92
N VAL A 103 -5.45 8.66 -8.13
CA VAL A 103 -6.65 9.39 -8.60
C VAL A 103 -6.28 10.48 -9.58
N GLN A 104 -5.23 11.27 -9.30
CA GLN A 104 -4.79 12.37 -10.16
C GLN A 104 -4.08 11.91 -11.43
N ASN A 105 -3.33 10.80 -11.36
CA ASN A 105 -2.56 10.29 -12.48
C ASN A 105 -2.91 8.82 -12.74
N PRO A 106 -4.14 8.50 -13.19
CA PRO A 106 -4.50 7.14 -13.53
C PRO A 106 -3.59 6.64 -14.65
N ARG A 107 -3.12 5.39 -14.56
CA ARG A 107 -2.35 4.80 -15.65
C ARG A 107 -3.22 4.78 -16.89
N LYS A 108 -2.82 5.49 -17.96
CA LYS A 108 -3.48 5.38 -19.26
C LYS A 108 -3.40 3.92 -19.69
N VAL A 109 -4.55 3.27 -19.77
CA VAL A 109 -4.67 1.99 -20.45
C VAL A 109 -4.61 2.34 -21.92
N ASN A 110 -3.42 2.31 -22.51
CA ASN A 110 -3.32 2.32 -23.96
C ASN A 110 -4.02 1.03 -24.43
N GLY A 111 -5.23 1.20 -24.97
CA GLY A 111 -5.87 0.22 -25.82
C GLY A 111 -5.14 0.14 -27.15
#